data_AF-A0A142YIX9-F1
#
_entry.id   AF-A0A142YIX9-F1
#
_cell.length_a   1.000
_cell.length_b   1.000
_cell.length_c   1.000
_cell.angle_alpha   90.00
_cell.angle_beta   90.00
_cell.angle_gamma   90.00
#
_symmetry.space_group_name_H-M   'P 1'
#
loop_
_entity.id
_entity.type
_entity.pdbx_description
1 polymer ?
#
loop_
_entity_poly.entity_id
_entity_poly.type
_entity_poly.pdbx_seq_one_letter_code
_entity_poly.pdbx_strand_id
1 'polypeptide(L)'
;MEDVLEVYARPDDPRRPQVCLDEASRQLIGERITPIPAAPGRPERVDYEYVRNGTANLFMVMEPLLGWRAVKVTEKQTARDFA
;
A
#
# COMPACT_ATOMS: atom_id res chain seq x y z
N MET A 1 -3.01 -24.75 -1.60
CA MET A 1 -3.49 -23.40 -1.24
C MET A 1 -4.21 -23.46 0.10
N GLU A 2 -5.05 -24.48 0.34
CA GLU A 2 -5.69 -24.74 1.64
C GLU A 2 -4.72 -24.73 2.84
N ASP A 3 -3.56 -25.38 2.74
CA ASP A 3 -2.58 -25.39 3.85
C ASP A 3 -2.08 -24.00 4.25
N VAL A 4 -2.05 -23.04 3.30
CA VAL A 4 -1.69 -21.64 3.57
C VAL A 4 -2.85 -20.91 4.22
N LEU A 5 -4.07 -21.13 3.73
CA LEU A 5 -5.29 -20.54 4.30
C LEU A 5 -5.53 -21.03 5.74
N GLU A 6 -5.20 -22.28 6.04
CA GLU A 6 -5.26 -22.82 7.40
C GLU A 6 -4.32 -22.06 8.35
N VAL A 7 -3.13 -21.63 7.89
CA VAL A 7 -2.24 -20.76 8.68
C VAL A 7 -2.89 -19.43 8.98
N TYR A 8 -3.57 -18.81 8.00
CA TYR A 8 -4.32 -17.55 8.18
C TYR A 8 -5.51 -17.67 9.12
N ALA A 9 -6.09 -18.86 9.29
CA ALA A 9 -7.22 -19.10 10.18
C ALA A 9 -6.81 -19.41 11.64
N ARG A 10 -5.51 -19.53 11.94
CA ARG A 10 -5.05 -19.85 13.31
C ARG A 10 -5.36 -18.70 14.28
N PRO A 11 -5.70 -19.01 15.54
CA PRO A 11 -5.81 -17.98 16.56
C PRO A 11 -4.43 -17.36 16.84
N ASP A 12 -4.46 -16.18 17.45
CA ASP A 12 -3.26 -15.52 17.94
C ASP A 12 -2.50 -16.40 18.95
N ASP A 13 -1.19 -16.59 18.74
CA ASP A 13 -0.27 -17.22 19.69
C ASP A 13 1.01 -16.36 19.76
N PRO A 14 1.28 -15.68 20.90
CA PRO A 14 2.46 -14.83 21.05
C PRO A 14 3.80 -15.54 20.85
N ARG A 15 3.84 -16.88 20.91
CA ARG A 15 5.05 -17.67 20.64
C ARG A 15 5.21 -18.03 19.16
N ARG A 16 4.18 -17.80 18.35
CA ARG A 16 4.08 -18.08 16.92
C ARG A 16 3.33 -16.95 16.22
N PRO A 17 3.88 -15.71 16.24
CA PRO A 17 3.21 -14.57 15.64
C PRO A 17 3.00 -14.82 14.15
N GLN A 18 1.81 -14.45 13.66
CA GLN A 18 1.53 -14.48 12.24
C GLN A 18 2.10 -13.22 11.60
N VAL A 19 3.14 -13.38 10.78
CA VAL A 19 3.76 -12.26 10.08
C VAL A 19 3.59 -12.43 8.57
N CYS A 20 3.08 -11.38 7.93
CA CYS A 20 2.93 -11.29 6.49
C CYS A 20 3.94 -10.26 5.95
N LEU A 21 4.51 -10.58 4.79
CA LEU A 21 5.38 -9.69 4.02
C LEU A 21 4.68 -9.38 2.70
N ASP A 22 4.67 -8.12 2.30
CA ASP A 22 4.11 -7.69 1.03
C ASP A 22 5.00 -6.60 0.40
N GLU A 23 4.96 -6.51 -0.92
CA GLU A 23 5.67 -5.50 -1.69
C GLU A 23 4.76 -4.91 -2.76
N ALA A 24 4.70 -3.58 -2.84
CA ALA A 24 3.91 -2.88 -3.85
C ALA A 24 4.68 -1.72 -4.49
N SER A 25 4.75 -1.74 -5.81
CA SER A 25 5.16 -0.57 -6.60
C SER A 25 3.97 0.39 -6.75
N ARG A 26 4.17 1.65 -6.37
CA ARG A 26 3.17 2.71 -6.45
C ARG A 26 3.62 3.80 -7.40
N GLN A 27 2.78 4.07 -8.40
CA GLN A 27 2.96 5.24 -9.25
C GLN A 27 2.64 6.50 -8.44
N LEU A 28 3.54 7.48 -8.51
CA LEU A 28 3.31 8.79 -7.94
C LEU A 28 2.66 9.65 -9.03
N ILE A 29 1.42 10.09 -8.79
CA ILE A 29 0.66 10.93 -9.71
C ILE A 29 0.41 12.29 -9.08
N GLY A 30 0.51 13.34 -9.89
CA GLY A 30 0.11 14.70 -9.54
C GLY A 30 -0.98 15.20 -10.47
N GLU A 31 -1.69 16.22 -10.03
CA GLU A 31 -2.70 16.89 -10.86
C GLU A 31 -2.00 17.78 -11.90
N ARG A 32 -2.41 17.66 -13.17
CA ARG A 32 -1.93 18.58 -14.21
C ARG A 32 -2.62 19.95 -14.12
N ILE A 33 -3.90 19.94 -13.75
CA ILE A 33 -4.74 21.12 -13.61
C ILE A 33 -5.32 21.11 -12.20
N THR A 34 -5.29 22.25 -11.51
CA THR A 34 -5.90 22.40 -10.19
C THR A 34 -7.40 22.06 -10.24
N PRO A 35 -7.90 21.14 -9.40
CA PRO A 35 -9.31 20.81 -9.31
C PRO A 35 -10.18 22.03 -9.05
N ILE A 36 -11.39 22.00 -9.62
CA ILE A 36 -12.40 23.01 -9.33
C ILE A 36 -13.12 22.60 -8.04
N PRO A 37 -13.08 23.40 -6.97
CA PRO A 37 -13.70 23.05 -5.69
C PRO A 37 -15.21 22.85 -5.81
N ALA A 38 -15.75 22.04 -4.90
CA ALA A 38 -17.18 21.86 -4.74
C ALA A 38 -17.87 23.19 -4.34
N ALA A 39 -19.13 23.34 -4.76
CA ALA A 39 -20.02 24.43 -4.37
C ALA A 39 -21.46 23.91 -4.21
N PRO A 40 -22.39 24.66 -3.59
CA PRO A 40 -23.79 24.23 -3.51
C PRO A 40 -24.36 23.87 -4.89
N GLY A 41 -24.83 22.62 -5.03
CA GLY A 41 -25.35 22.07 -6.29
C GLY A 41 -24.28 21.71 -7.34
N ARG A 42 -22.98 21.75 -7.00
CA ARG A 42 -21.88 21.42 -7.91
C ARG A 42 -20.82 20.58 -7.19
N PRO A 43 -20.62 19.30 -7.58
CA PRO A 43 -19.54 18.51 -7.01
C PRO A 43 -18.18 19.06 -7.42
N GLU A 44 -17.14 18.66 -6.68
CA GLU A 44 -15.76 18.87 -7.09
C GLU A 44 -15.52 18.25 -8.47
N ARG A 45 -14.71 18.93 -9.29
CA ARG A 45 -14.35 18.47 -10.62
C ARG A 45 -12.84 18.36 -10.72
N VAL A 46 -12.37 17.13 -10.88
CA VAL A 46 -10.97 16.78 -11.11
C VAL A 46 -10.82 16.42 -12.58
N ASP A 47 -9.80 16.96 -13.23
CA ASP A 47 -9.48 16.61 -14.60
C ASP A 47 -8.87 15.19 -14.68
N TYR A 48 -9.03 14.50 -15.80
CA TYR A 48 -8.50 13.14 -15.96
C TYR A 48 -6.99 13.13 -16.26
N GLU A 49 -6.42 14.24 -16.73
CA GLU A 49 -5.00 14.35 -17.00
C GLU A 49 -4.18 14.43 -15.71
N TYR A 50 -3.19 13.55 -15.60
CA TYR A 50 -2.26 13.53 -14.48
C TYR A 50 -0.82 13.68 -14.97
N VAL A 51 0.03 14.18 -14.07
CA VAL A 51 1.48 14.22 -14.24
C VAL A 51 2.07 12.98 -13.57
N ARG A 52 2.88 12.20 -14.29
CA ARG A 52 3.60 11.07 -13.72
C ARG A 52 4.88 11.55 -13.03
N ASN A 53 4.93 11.43 -11.71
CA ASN A 53 6.04 11.85 -10.85
C ASN A 53 6.96 10.68 -10.47
N GLY A 54 7.09 9.70 -11.35
CA GLY A 54 7.85 8.48 -11.10
C GLY A 54 7.07 7.40 -10.33
N THR A 55 7.81 6.61 -9.56
CA THR A 55 7.30 5.49 -8.77
C THR A 55 7.95 5.50 -7.40
N ALA A 56 7.32 4.86 -6.42
CA ALA A 56 7.91 4.48 -5.15
C ALA A 56 7.65 2.99 -4.92
N ASN A 57 8.50 2.35 -4.13
CA ASN A 57 8.31 0.97 -3.71
C ASN A 57 7.98 0.93 -2.22
N LEU A 58 7.00 0.12 -1.85
CA LEU A 58 6.57 -0.07 -0.47
C LEU A 58 6.84 -1.51 -0.07
N PHE A 59 7.76 -1.69 0.89
CA PHE A 59 7.91 -2.95 1.59
C PHE A 59 7.11 -2.91 2.88
N MET A 60 6.22 -3.88 3.08
CA MET A 60 5.39 -3.98 4.26
C MET A 60 5.68 -5.27 5.00
N VAL A 61 5.77 -5.16 6.32
CA VAL A 61 5.64 -6.28 7.25
C VAL A 61 4.45 -6.00 8.15
N MET A 62 3.60 -6.99 8.39
CA MET A 62 2.43 -6.81 9.24
C MET A 62 2.10 -8.06 10.05
N GLU A 63 1.47 -7.82 11.20
CA GLU A 63 0.86 -8.83 12.04
C GLU A 63 -0.66 -8.59 12.04
N PRO A 64 -1.41 -9.28 11.17
CA PRO A 64 -2.81 -8.95 10.89
C PRO A 64 -3.71 -9.04 12.12
N LEU A 65 -3.49 -10.03 12.98
CA LEU A 65 -4.33 -10.28 14.16
C LEU A 65 -4.17 -9.20 15.25
N LEU A 66 -3.01 -8.54 15.30
CA LEU A 66 -2.75 -7.44 16.24
C LEU A 66 -2.94 -6.05 15.61
N GLY A 67 -3.24 -5.98 14.32
CA GLY A 67 -3.35 -4.71 13.58
C GLY A 67 -2.02 -3.93 13.49
N TRP A 68 -0.89 -4.59 13.73
CA TRP A 68 0.43 -3.97 13.67
C TRP A 68 1.00 -4.05 12.25
N ARG A 69 1.70 -2.99 11.83
CA ARG A 69 2.43 -2.96 10.57
C ARG A 69 3.61 -2.01 10.61
N ALA A 70 4.66 -2.34 9.88
CA ALA A 70 5.74 -1.43 9.52
C ALA A 70 5.88 -1.36 8.00
N VAL A 71 6.13 -0.16 7.50
CA VAL A 71 6.27 0.09 6.05
C VAL A 71 7.57 0.85 5.81
N LYS A 72 8.38 0.36 4.88
CA LYS A 72 9.55 1.05 4.35
C LYS A 72 9.26 1.49 2.93
N VAL A 73 9.38 2.80 2.68
CA VAL A 73 9.21 3.38 1.35
C VAL A 73 10.59 3.65 0.75
N THR A 74 10.82 3.20 -0.48
CA THR A 74 12.02 3.50 -1.26
C THR A 74 11.65 4.11 -2.60
N GLU A 75 12.58 4.84 -3.23
CA GLU A 75 12.33 5.50 -4.52
C GLU A 75 12.17 4.51 -5.69
N LYS A 76 12.78 3.32 -5.59
CA LYS A 76 12.74 2.30 -6.63
C LYS A 76 12.82 0.91 -6.04
N GLN A 77 12.22 -0.05 -6.74
CA GLN A 77 12.35 -1.46 -6.45
C GLN A 77 13.69 -1.95 -6.98
N THR A 78 14.54 -2.47 -6.09
CA THR A 78 15.74 -3.22 -6.50
C THR A 78 15.72 -4.60 -5.86
N ALA A 79 16.20 -5.62 -6.57
CA ALA A 79 16.25 -6.99 -6.06
C ALA A 79 17.09 -7.14 -4.78
N ARG A 80 17.97 -6.15 -4.49
CA ARG A 80 18.79 -6.12 -3.27
C ARG A 80 17.99 -5.74 -2.03
N ASP A 81 16.87 -5.04 -2.19
CA ASP A 81 16.08 -4.55 -1.07
C ASP A 81 15.17 -5.64 -0.47
N PHE A 82 15.00 -6.78 -1.16
CA PHE A 82 14.19 -7.93 -0.75
C PHE A 82 15.03 -9.11 -0.19
N ALA A 83 16.34 -8.90 0.06
CA ALA A 83 17.27 -9.95 0.50
C ALA A 83 17.45 -10.00 2.02
#